data_AF-A0A7W9ES37-F1
#
_entry.id   AF-A0A7W9ES37-F1
#
_cell.length_a   1.000
_cell.length_b   1.000
_cell.length_c   1.000
_cell.angle_alpha   90.00
_cell.angle_beta   90.00
_cell.angle_gamma   90.00
#
_symmetry.space_group_name_H-M   'P 1'
#
loop_
_entity.id
_entity.type
_entity.pdbx_description
1 polymer ?
#
loop_
_entity_poly.entity_id
_entity_poly.type
_entity_poly.pdbx_seq_one_letter_code
_entity_poly.pdbx_strand_id
1 'polypeptide(L)'
;MKVASIRETLLAAALIAAPAAAQPVAHFEEVSYRATAPPAPAPRDMMRNPVLPGFHPDPSIVRVGADFYLVNSTFAWFPGIPIFHSRDLVNWRLIGHAIDRPGLVDFTGIGTDRGIFAPAIQYHDGRFYIFTTCIACGGNFYVTARDPAGPWSAPHWLDFDGIDPSLFVDADGSAWLVNNGPPEGAPRYEGHRAIWIQRFDLKAGALVGPRKVIVDGGVRPQDKPVWAEGPHIYKVDGAYYLTAAEGGTAERHSQTIYRAARPDGPYVPGPTNPILTQRDLPPGRADRIEAAGHADLVALSDGRWWGVFLATRPFAGQSTLMGRETFLLPVRWEAGWPRFLDPGEAMPPLVRRPDLPTDTAIDRSAWSDDFDAPALSPEWIWLRGSNRHGWSALNSGELVLRARPDPAGRLGQPAFVGRRLRHHDAVYETRLRFAPARDGDFAGLLAYMDEAHFLAFGVERVAGERRIVARRRVVAAESERGEMLASQPLGEGAVSLRLTINGGKAALAWRTSEAWRTLAPAVNVEPLASVHAGLFTGLVVGPYAVAGD
;
A
#
# COMPACT_ATOMS: atom_id res chain seq x y z
N MET A 1 20.39 0.72 82.05
CA MET A 1 20.05 0.15 80.73
C MET A 1 21.11 0.59 79.73
N LYS A 2 21.98 -0.31 79.29
CA LYS A 2 23.02 -0.06 78.27
C LYS A 2 22.45 -0.48 76.91
N VAL A 3 22.45 0.44 75.94
CA VAL A 3 22.03 0.18 74.55
C VAL A 3 23.27 -0.21 73.76
N ALA A 4 23.24 -1.39 73.13
CA ALA A 4 24.26 -1.87 72.21
C ALA A 4 23.95 -1.40 70.78
N SER A 5 24.97 -0.86 70.11
CA SER A 5 24.93 -0.41 68.71
C SER A 5 25.32 -1.57 67.79
N ILE A 6 24.42 -1.99 66.91
CA ILE A 6 24.72 -2.88 65.78
C ILE A 6 25.06 -2.00 64.57
N ARG A 7 26.27 -2.15 64.02
CA ARG A 7 26.67 -1.58 62.72
C ARG A 7 26.42 -2.65 61.65
N GLU A 8 25.49 -2.39 60.74
CA GLU A 8 25.33 -3.17 59.51
C GLU A 8 26.28 -2.64 58.44
N THR A 9 27.10 -3.54 57.90
CA THR A 9 28.01 -3.28 56.77
C THR A 9 27.24 -3.52 55.47
N LEU A 10 26.86 -2.45 54.77
CA LEU A 10 26.30 -2.53 53.41
C LEU A 10 27.43 -2.84 52.41
N LEU A 11 27.41 -4.05 51.86
CA LEU A 11 28.25 -4.45 50.73
C LEU A 11 27.60 -3.93 49.44
N ALA A 12 28.16 -2.89 48.83
CA ALA A 12 27.74 -2.42 47.52
C ALA A 12 28.26 -3.39 46.43
N ALA A 13 27.37 -4.22 45.88
CA ALA A 13 27.68 -5.02 44.70
C ALA A 13 27.70 -4.10 43.47
N ALA A 14 28.90 -3.82 42.94
CA ALA A 14 29.05 -3.17 41.66
C ALA A 14 28.64 -4.14 40.54
N LEU A 15 27.46 -3.93 39.97
CA LEU A 15 27.06 -4.56 38.71
C LEU A 15 27.96 -4.00 37.60
N ILE A 16 28.95 -4.77 37.20
CA ILE A 16 29.72 -4.53 35.97
C ILE A 16 28.75 -4.76 34.81
N ALA A 17 28.22 -3.69 34.23
CA ALA A 17 27.47 -3.77 32.99
C ALA A 17 28.41 -4.29 31.90
N ALA A 18 28.15 -5.51 31.40
CA ALA A 18 28.83 -6.01 30.22
C ALA A 18 28.61 -5.02 29.06
N PRO A 19 29.63 -4.71 28.25
CA PRO A 19 29.44 -3.84 27.09
C PRO A 19 28.38 -4.47 26.19
N ALA A 20 27.35 -3.70 25.84
CA ALA A 20 26.35 -4.14 24.88
C ALA A 20 27.09 -4.54 23.59
N ALA A 21 26.95 -5.80 23.17
CA ALA A 21 27.56 -6.28 21.94
C ALA A 21 27.12 -5.39 20.78
N ALA A 22 28.06 -4.99 19.93
CA ALA A 22 27.74 -4.18 18.75
C ALA A 22 26.74 -4.95 17.87
N GLN A 23 25.66 -4.27 17.44
CA GLN A 23 24.69 -4.86 16.52
C GLN A 23 25.39 -5.21 15.19
N PRO A 24 25.10 -6.38 14.60
CA PRO A 24 25.73 -6.79 13.36
C PRO A 24 25.25 -5.86 12.22
N VAL A 25 26.14 -5.62 11.26
CA VAL A 25 25.92 -4.64 10.19
C VAL A 25 26.01 -5.33 8.83
N ALA A 26 24.99 -5.13 8.01
CA ALA A 26 24.89 -5.66 6.66
C ALA A 26 25.12 -4.55 5.64
N HIS A 27 25.91 -4.85 4.62
CA HIS A 27 26.21 -3.94 3.51
C HIS A 27 25.64 -4.53 2.22
N PHE A 28 24.74 -3.78 1.59
CA PHE A 28 24.14 -4.13 0.30
C PHE A 28 24.74 -3.19 -0.76
N GLU A 29 25.49 -3.77 -1.70
CA GLU A 29 26.19 -3.02 -2.78
C GLU A 29 25.23 -2.66 -3.92
N GLU A 30 24.22 -3.49 -4.15
CA GLU A 30 23.22 -3.26 -5.19
C GLU A 30 21.93 -3.99 -4.84
N VAL A 31 20.81 -3.50 -5.34
CA VAL A 31 19.57 -4.28 -5.46
C VAL A 31 18.99 -4.04 -6.84
N SER A 32 18.61 -5.11 -7.53
CA SER A 32 17.95 -5.03 -8.83
C SER A 32 16.65 -5.82 -8.86
N TYR A 33 15.79 -5.41 -9.77
CA TYR A 33 14.51 -6.02 -10.08
C TYR A 33 14.37 -6.11 -11.59
N ARG A 34 13.85 -7.24 -12.07
CA ARG A 34 13.37 -7.36 -13.45
C ARG A 34 12.15 -8.27 -13.51
N ALA A 35 11.16 -7.90 -14.30
CA ALA A 35 10.13 -8.82 -14.76
C ALA A 35 10.77 -9.85 -15.70
N THR A 36 10.44 -11.14 -15.55
CA THR A 36 10.94 -12.19 -16.46
C THR A 36 10.00 -12.49 -17.61
N ALA A 37 8.74 -12.07 -17.49
CA ALA A 37 7.74 -12.13 -18.55
C ALA A 37 6.96 -10.80 -18.60
N PRO A 38 7.62 -9.66 -18.87
CA PRO A 38 6.90 -8.39 -18.99
C PRO A 38 5.94 -8.46 -20.18
N PRO A 39 4.75 -7.85 -20.09
CA PRO A 39 3.86 -7.79 -21.22
C PRO A 39 4.48 -6.95 -22.35
N ALA A 40 4.14 -7.26 -23.60
CA ALA A 40 4.62 -6.49 -24.74
C ALA A 40 4.23 -5.00 -24.60
N PRO A 41 5.10 -4.07 -25.07
CA PRO A 41 4.78 -2.66 -25.11
C PRO A 41 3.43 -2.41 -25.80
N ALA A 42 2.62 -1.53 -25.21
CA ALA A 42 1.37 -1.13 -25.84
C ALA A 42 1.65 -0.31 -27.12
N PRO A 43 0.81 -0.44 -28.17
CA PRO A 43 0.81 0.51 -29.29
C PRO A 43 0.73 1.96 -28.82
N ARG A 44 1.21 2.92 -29.62
CA ARG A 44 1.33 4.34 -29.23
C ARG A 44 0.00 4.96 -28.77
N ASP A 45 -1.10 4.59 -29.38
CA ASP A 45 -2.46 5.06 -29.10
C ASP A 45 -3.20 4.21 -28.05
N MET A 46 -2.53 3.21 -27.49
CA MET A 46 -3.05 2.30 -26.48
C MET A 46 -2.24 2.39 -25.18
N MET A 47 -2.88 2.03 -24.08
CA MET A 47 -2.27 1.83 -22.78
C MET A 47 -2.59 0.44 -22.27
N ARG A 48 -1.80 0.00 -21.29
CA ARG A 48 -1.99 -1.26 -20.59
C ARG A 48 -2.27 -0.96 -19.12
N ASN A 49 -3.30 -1.60 -18.59
CA ASN A 49 -3.57 -1.63 -17.17
C ASN A 49 -2.74 -2.72 -16.47
N PRO A 50 -2.42 -2.56 -15.16
CA PRO A 50 -2.65 -1.37 -14.34
C PRO A 50 -1.69 -0.21 -14.69
N VAL A 51 -2.12 1.04 -14.49
CA VAL A 51 -1.27 2.23 -14.65
C VAL A 51 -0.31 2.43 -13.48
N LEU A 52 -0.66 1.92 -12.29
CA LEU A 52 0.27 1.73 -11.16
C LEU A 52 0.23 0.27 -10.69
N PRO A 53 1.16 -0.58 -11.17
CA PRO A 53 1.25 -1.97 -10.75
C PRO A 53 1.80 -2.13 -9.32
N GLY A 54 1.50 -3.27 -8.72
CA GLY A 54 1.79 -3.54 -7.31
C GLY A 54 0.87 -2.75 -6.36
N PHE A 55 1.07 -2.97 -5.07
CA PHE A 55 0.31 -2.41 -3.96
C PHE A 55 0.13 -0.88 -4.03
N HIS A 56 -0.90 -0.43 -4.75
CA HIS A 56 -1.36 0.95 -4.94
C HIS A 56 -2.90 0.93 -4.95
N PRO A 57 -3.53 0.72 -3.79
CA PRO A 57 -4.99 0.61 -3.68
C PRO A 57 -5.65 1.97 -3.52
N ASP A 58 -6.98 1.95 -3.53
CA ASP A 58 -7.84 3.06 -3.14
C ASP A 58 -7.41 4.39 -3.81
N PRO A 59 -7.28 4.43 -5.16
CA PRO A 59 -6.76 5.59 -5.85
C PRO A 59 -7.76 6.75 -5.81
N SER A 60 -7.29 7.93 -5.41
CA SER A 60 -8.03 9.18 -5.59
C SER A 60 -7.26 10.14 -6.48
N ILE A 61 -7.98 10.88 -7.32
CA ILE A 61 -7.42 11.70 -8.40
C ILE A 61 -7.99 13.11 -8.40
N VAL A 62 -7.14 14.11 -8.66
CA VAL A 62 -7.57 15.49 -8.93
C VAL A 62 -6.86 16.06 -10.14
N ARG A 63 -7.58 16.86 -10.95
CA ARG A 63 -7.01 17.65 -12.04
C ARG A 63 -6.84 19.11 -11.62
N VAL A 64 -5.65 19.66 -11.86
CA VAL A 64 -5.36 21.10 -11.68
C VAL A 64 -4.77 21.63 -12.97
N GLY A 65 -5.59 22.35 -13.75
CA GLY A 65 -5.19 22.78 -15.09
C GLY A 65 -4.92 21.57 -16.00
N ALA A 66 -3.70 21.44 -16.51
CA ALA A 66 -3.28 20.33 -17.37
C ALA A 66 -2.65 19.15 -16.60
N ASP A 67 -2.46 19.30 -15.29
CA ASP A 67 -1.77 18.33 -14.45
C ASP A 67 -2.79 17.48 -13.67
N PHE A 68 -2.47 16.20 -13.51
CA PHE A 68 -3.24 15.24 -12.73
C PHE A 68 -2.40 14.75 -11.57
N TYR A 69 -3.02 14.65 -10.39
CA TYR A 69 -2.40 14.15 -9.18
C TYR A 69 -3.19 12.97 -8.64
N LEU A 70 -2.50 11.93 -8.21
CA LEU A 70 -3.10 10.71 -7.70
C LEU A 70 -2.46 10.30 -6.38
N VAL A 71 -3.28 9.85 -5.44
CA VAL A 71 -2.85 9.33 -4.13
C VAL A 71 -3.40 7.93 -3.89
N ASN A 72 -2.71 7.14 -3.07
CA ASN A 72 -3.10 5.77 -2.72
C ASN A 72 -2.95 5.52 -1.21
N SER A 73 -3.70 4.54 -0.69
CA SER A 73 -3.54 4.06 0.68
C SER A 73 -2.18 3.38 0.89
N THR A 74 -1.68 3.45 2.13
CA THR A 74 -0.35 2.89 2.49
C THR A 74 -0.35 2.01 3.72
N PHE A 75 -1.44 1.96 4.47
CA PHE A 75 -1.51 1.19 5.71
C PHE A 75 -0.37 1.61 6.66
N ALA A 76 0.31 0.65 7.30
CA ALA A 76 1.42 0.94 8.22
C ALA A 76 2.79 1.06 7.52
N TRP A 77 2.82 1.22 6.19
CA TRP A 77 4.03 1.49 5.43
C TRP A 77 4.40 2.97 5.47
N PHE A 78 5.71 3.22 5.54
CA PHE A 78 6.30 4.55 5.58
C PHE A 78 7.38 4.68 4.49
N PRO A 79 7.53 5.86 3.85
CA PRO A 79 6.64 7.02 3.92
C PRO A 79 5.22 6.69 3.41
N GLY A 80 4.22 7.42 3.92
CA GLY A 80 2.81 7.14 3.71
C GLY A 80 2.14 8.14 2.75
N ILE A 81 1.08 7.69 2.07
CA ILE A 81 0.34 8.42 1.04
C ILE A 81 1.26 8.91 -0.09
N PRO A 82 1.67 8.05 -1.04
CA PRO A 82 2.44 8.48 -2.21
C PRO A 82 1.60 9.46 -3.04
N ILE A 83 2.23 10.51 -3.56
CA ILE A 83 1.63 11.43 -4.53
C ILE A 83 2.27 11.20 -5.89
N PHE A 84 1.45 10.86 -6.87
CA PHE A 84 1.85 10.72 -8.26
C PHE A 84 1.40 11.93 -9.08
N HIS A 85 2.19 12.28 -10.09
CA HIS A 85 1.88 13.31 -11.07
C HIS A 85 1.85 12.71 -12.48
N SER A 86 0.91 13.16 -13.30
CA SER A 86 0.82 12.82 -14.72
C SER A 86 0.23 13.98 -15.52
N ARG A 87 0.55 14.03 -16.82
CA ARG A 87 -0.13 14.91 -17.81
C ARG A 87 -0.98 14.15 -18.83
N ASP A 88 -0.91 12.82 -18.82
CA ASP A 88 -1.58 11.97 -19.81
C ASP A 88 -2.42 10.84 -19.20
N LEU A 89 -2.56 10.82 -17.87
CA LEU A 89 -3.21 9.79 -17.03
C LEU A 89 -2.59 8.39 -17.11
N VAL A 90 -1.60 8.16 -17.96
CA VAL A 90 -1.02 6.83 -18.19
C VAL A 90 0.34 6.72 -17.52
N ASN A 91 1.18 7.73 -17.70
CA ASN A 91 2.52 7.79 -17.16
C ASN A 91 2.51 8.59 -15.86
N TRP A 92 2.71 7.90 -14.74
CA TRP A 92 2.64 8.47 -13.41
C TRP A 92 4.01 8.48 -12.73
N ARG A 93 4.52 9.66 -12.43
CA ARG A 93 5.77 9.86 -11.68
C ARG A 93 5.46 10.08 -10.21
N LEU A 94 6.10 9.31 -9.32
CA LEU A 94 6.06 9.57 -7.88
C LEU A 94 6.82 10.87 -7.58
N ILE A 95 6.14 11.86 -7.00
CA ILE A 95 6.73 13.18 -6.70
C ILE A 95 6.95 13.42 -5.21
N GLY A 96 6.41 12.58 -4.33
CA GLY A 96 6.57 12.71 -2.88
C GLY A 96 5.60 11.83 -2.10
N HIS A 97 5.54 12.06 -0.80
CA HIS A 97 4.63 11.40 0.15
C HIS A 97 4.03 12.43 1.10
N ALA A 98 2.77 12.27 1.50
CA ALA A 98 2.14 13.23 2.42
C ALA A 98 2.56 13.01 3.89
N ILE A 99 2.87 11.75 4.23
CA ILE A 99 3.37 11.34 5.55
C ILE A 99 4.83 10.90 5.41
N ASP A 100 5.74 11.88 5.39
CA ASP A 100 7.13 11.70 4.96
C ASP A 100 8.19 11.94 6.04
N ARG A 101 7.78 12.45 7.21
CA ARG A 101 8.70 12.84 8.28
C ARG A 101 8.24 12.41 9.67
N PRO A 102 9.17 12.31 10.64
CA PRO A 102 8.83 11.95 12.01
C PRO A 102 7.76 12.87 12.61
N GLY A 103 6.86 12.31 13.41
CA GLY A 103 5.89 13.06 14.20
C GLY A 103 4.57 13.42 13.51
N LEU A 104 4.42 13.11 12.22
CA LEU A 104 3.12 13.30 11.54
C LEU A 104 2.08 12.28 12.00
N VAL A 105 2.39 10.99 11.85
CA VAL A 105 1.54 9.88 12.26
C VAL A 105 2.43 8.81 12.89
N ASP A 106 1.92 8.16 13.94
CA ASP A 106 2.61 7.09 14.65
C ASP A 106 2.01 5.73 14.28
N PHE A 107 2.83 4.87 13.69
CA PHE A 107 2.48 3.49 13.31
C PHE A 107 3.13 2.46 14.24
N THR A 108 3.64 2.89 15.40
CA THR A 108 4.31 1.98 16.34
C THR A 108 3.33 0.93 16.85
N GLY A 109 3.69 -0.35 16.71
CA GLY A 109 2.91 -1.46 17.27
C GLY A 109 1.61 -1.80 16.54
N ILE A 110 1.29 -1.16 15.41
CA ILE A 110 0.09 -1.52 14.63
C ILE A 110 0.41 -2.53 13.53
N GLY A 111 -0.58 -3.37 13.21
CA GLY A 111 -0.50 -4.35 12.13
C GLY A 111 -0.31 -3.70 10.77
N THR A 112 0.34 -4.42 9.85
CA THR A 112 0.63 -3.95 8.49
C THR A 112 -0.64 -3.71 7.67
N ASP A 113 -1.76 -4.30 8.07
CA ASP A 113 -3.12 -4.15 7.52
C ASP A 113 -3.95 -3.06 8.23
N ARG A 114 -3.31 -2.26 9.10
CA ARG A 114 -3.86 -1.06 9.77
C ARG A 114 -3.13 0.19 9.28
N GLY A 115 -3.32 1.35 9.89
CA GLY A 115 -2.64 2.57 9.45
C GLY A 115 -3.49 3.37 8.46
N ILE A 116 -2.87 3.88 7.40
CA ILE A 116 -3.51 4.79 6.43
C ILE A 116 -4.40 4.03 5.44
N PHE A 117 -5.71 4.17 5.59
CA PHE A 117 -6.74 3.68 4.68
C PHE A 117 -6.96 4.65 3.50
N ALA A 118 -8.02 4.47 2.71
CA ALA A 118 -8.29 5.22 1.49
C ALA A 118 -8.11 6.73 1.68
N PRO A 119 -7.19 7.37 0.94
CA PRO A 119 -7.07 8.82 0.90
C PRO A 119 -7.92 9.39 -0.25
N ALA A 120 -8.52 10.57 -0.03
CA ALA A 120 -9.18 11.37 -1.05
C ALA A 120 -8.43 12.70 -1.24
N ILE A 121 -7.94 12.97 -2.45
CA ILE A 121 -7.26 14.23 -2.79
C ILE A 121 -8.23 15.21 -3.44
N GLN A 122 -8.21 16.46 -2.98
CA GLN A 122 -9.00 17.53 -3.56
C GLN A 122 -8.18 18.81 -3.68
N TYR A 123 -8.49 19.63 -4.70
CA TYR A 123 -7.86 20.93 -4.90
C TYR A 123 -8.91 22.04 -4.88
N HIS A 124 -8.68 23.05 -4.06
CA HIS A 124 -9.55 24.22 -3.99
C HIS A 124 -8.72 25.46 -3.63
N ASP A 125 -8.94 26.56 -4.35
CA ASP A 125 -8.37 27.89 -4.09
C ASP A 125 -6.86 27.89 -3.78
N GLY A 126 -6.06 27.30 -4.67
CA GLY A 126 -4.59 27.32 -4.50
C GLY A 126 -4.04 26.31 -3.49
N ARG A 127 -4.88 25.38 -2.99
CA ARG A 127 -4.50 24.43 -1.95
C ARG A 127 -4.98 23.01 -2.24
N PHE A 128 -4.11 22.06 -2.00
CA PHE A 128 -4.41 20.63 -1.97
C PHE A 128 -4.83 20.22 -0.56
N TYR A 129 -5.81 19.32 -0.51
CA TYR A 129 -6.31 18.66 0.68
C TYR A 129 -6.23 17.15 0.44
N ILE A 130 -5.73 16.41 1.42
CA ILE A 130 -5.86 14.95 1.43
C ILE A 130 -6.60 14.58 2.71
N PHE A 131 -7.79 14.02 2.58
CA PHE A 131 -8.55 13.42 3.67
C PHE A 131 -8.30 11.92 3.70
N THR A 132 -8.18 11.32 4.88
CA THR A 132 -7.98 9.87 5.03
C THR A 132 -8.35 9.42 6.45
N THR A 133 -8.25 8.11 6.70
CA THR A 133 -8.43 7.50 8.01
C THR A 133 -7.18 6.73 8.44
N CYS A 134 -6.72 6.98 9.66
CA CYS A 134 -5.67 6.22 10.33
C CYS A 134 -6.26 5.19 11.30
N ILE A 135 -6.44 3.96 10.86
CA ILE A 135 -6.98 2.89 11.70
C ILE A 135 -5.94 2.45 12.73
N ALA A 136 -6.34 2.45 14.01
CA ALA A 136 -5.49 2.21 15.17
C ALA A 136 -4.40 3.28 15.40
N CYS A 137 -4.50 4.46 14.77
CA CYS A 137 -3.50 5.52 14.87
C CYS A 137 -4.09 6.95 14.82
N GLY A 138 -5.35 7.11 15.26
CA GLY A 138 -5.97 8.43 15.51
C GLY A 138 -7.30 8.68 14.82
N GLY A 139 -7.69 7.85 13.85
CA GLY A 139 -8.97 8.00 13.14
C GLY A 139 -8.88 8.96 11.95
N ASN A 140 -9.93 9.73 11.71
CA ASN A 140 -10.04 10.56 10.51
C ASN A 140 -9.23 11.85 10.62
N PHE A 141 -8.53 12.23 9.54
CA PHE A 141 -7.80 13.50 9.48
C PHE A 141 -7.68 14.02 8.05
N TYR A 142 -7.23 15.26 7.93
CA TYR A 142 -6.72 15.77 6.66
C TYR A 142 -5.37 16.46 6.80
N VAL A 143 -4.62 16.51 5.70
CA VAL A 143 -3.40 17.31 5.54
C VAL A 143 -3.55 18.24 4.36
N THR A 144 -2.80 19.34 4.35
CA THR A 144 -2.84 20.32 3.24
C THR A 144 -1.46 20.71 2.75
N ALA A 145 -1.37 21.10 1.49
CA ALA A 145 -0.17 21.67 0.88
C ALA A 145 -0.54 22.67 -0.22
N ARG A 146 0.38 23.59 -0.55
CA ARG A 146 0.24 24.46 -1.76
C ARG A 146 0.90 23.82 -2.99
N ASP A 147 1.96 23.06 -2.76
CA ASP A 147 2.65 22.25 -3.75
C ASP A 147 2.33 20.78 -3.45
N PRO A 148 1.86 19.99 -4.43
CA PRO A 148 1.53 18.58 -4.21
C PRO A 148 2.76 17.71 -3.90
N ALA A 149 3.97 18.17 -4.20
CA ALA A 149 5.22 17.54 -3.75
C ALA A 149 5.57 17.87 -2.28
N GLY A 150 4.80 18.76 -1.63
CA GLY A 150 4.98 19.15 -0.24
C GLY A 150 5.73 20.48 -0.04
N PRO A 151 6.01 20.86 1.21
CA PRO A 151 5.72 20.10 2.43
C PRO A 151 4.22 20.08 2.76
N TRP A 152 3.73 18.91 3.17
CA TRP A 152 2.37 18.72 3.69
C TRP A 152 2.29 19.14 5.15
N SER A 153 1.13 19.68 5.58
CA SER A 153 0.89 20.08 6.98
C SER A 153 0.94 18.89 7.94
N ALA A 154 0.97 19.18 9.25
CA ALA A 154 0.63 18.15 10.24
C ALA A 154 -0.85 17.71 10.06
N PRO A 155 -1.23 16.50 10.49
CA PRO A 155 -2.62 16.05 10.48
C PRO A 155 -3.55 16.96 11.28
N HIS A 156 -4.66 17.35 10.66
CA HIS A 156 -5.80 17.96 11.30
C HIS A 156 -6.84 16.88 11.57
N TRP A 157 -6.91 16.40 12.82
CA TRP A 157 -7.80 15.32 13.23
C TRP A 157 -9.26 15.77 13.30
N LEU A 158 -10.15 14.88 12.87
CA LEU A 158 -11.59 15.09 12.81
C LEU A 158 -12.32 14.00 13.59
N ASP A 159 -13.29 14.41 14.41
CA ASP A 159 -14.04 13.52 15.29
C ASP A 159 -15.35 13.07 14.63
N PHE A 160 -15.30 11.96 13.90
CA PHE A 160 -16.48 11.27 13.39
C PHE A 160 -16.19 9.78 13.16
N ASP A 161 -17.25 8.96 13.28
CA ASP A 161 -17.18 7.51 13.03
C ASP A 161 -17.06 7.18 11.54
N GLY A 162 -16.40 6.06 11.28
CA GLY A 162 -16.31 5.45 9.96
C GLY A 162 -15.04 5.83 9.20
N ILE A 163 -15.00 5.48 7.92
CA ILE A 163 -13.79 5.58 7.09
C ILE A 163 -14.09 6.21 5.72
N ASP A 164 -13.05 6.33 4.90
CA ASP A 164 -13.09 6.84 3.53
C ASP A 164 -13.66 8.25 3.40
N PRO A 165 -13.12 9.24 4.15
CA PRO A 165 -13.59 10.60 4.02
C PRO A 165 -13.16 11.23 2.69
N SER A 166 -14.11 11.84 1.99
CA SER A 166 -13.89 12.59 0.76
C SER A 166 -14.53 13.96 0.82
N LEU A 167 -13.78 14.97 0.39
CA LEU A 167 -14.22 16.36 0.36
C LEU A 167 -14.85 16.70 -1.00
N PHE A 168 -16.09 17.18 -0.99
CA PHE A 168 -16.72 17.83 -2.12
C PHE A 168 -16.82 19.34 -1.86
N VAL A 169 -16.41 20.14 -2.84
CA VAL A 169 -16.56 21.60 -2.81
C VAL A 169 -17.38 22.02 -4.02
N ASP A 170 -18.49 22.68 -3.77
CA ASP A 170 -19.40 23.15 -4.81
C ASP A 170 -18.93 24.50 -5.38
N ALA A 171 -19.46 24.86 -6.55
CA ALA A 171 -19.13 26.10 -7.26
C ALA A 171 -19.51 27.37 -6.48
N ASP A 172 -20.44 27.28 -5.52
CA ASP A 172 -20.79 28.36 -4.61
C ASP A 172 -19.82 28.50 -3.41
N GLY A 173 -18.77 27.68 -3.37
CA GLY A 173 -17.78 27.63 -2.29
C GLY A 173 -18.21 26.81 -1.09
N SER A 174 -19.43 26.25 -1.11
CA SER A 174 -19.92 25.45 0.00
C SER A 174 -19.31 24.04 -0.04
N ALA A 175 -18.83 23.57 1.11
CA ALA A 175 -18.08 22.32 1.21
C ALA A 175 -18.80 21.28 2.08
N TRP A 176 -18.58 20.02 1.71
CA TRP A 176 -19.21 18.85 2.30
C TRP A 176 -18.20 17.73 2.43
N LEU A 177 -18.16 17.09 3.59
CA LEU A 177 -17.44 15.85 3.78
C LEU A 177 -18.43 14.68 3.66
N VAL A 178 -18.09 13.69 2.84
CA VAL A 178 -18.79 12.40 2.78
C VAL A 178 -17.89 11.30 3.30
N ASN A 179 -18.47 10.30 3.93
CA ASN A 179 -17.74 9.14 4.45
C ASN A 179 -18.67 7.94 4.60
N ASN A 180 -18.08 6.75 4.72
CA ASN A 180 -18.80 5.57 5.18
C ASN A 180 -18.94 5.60 6.70
N GLY A 181 -19.97 4.94 7.25
CA GLY A 181 -20.12 4.76 8.70
C GLY A 181 -21.15 3.68 9.05
N PRO A 182 -21.35 3.42 10.36
CA PRO A 182 -22.50 2.62 10.81
C PRO A 182 -23.82 3.28 10.36
N PRO A 183 -24.88 2.49 10.13
CA PRO A 183 -26.21 3.02 9.80
C PRO A 183 -26.82 3.77 10.98
N GLU A 184 -27.92 4.50 10.74
CA GLU A 184 -28.76 4.98 11.82
C GLU A 184 -29.41 3.80 12.55
N GLY A 185 -29.17 3.72 13.87
CA GLY A 185 -29.64 2.61 14.69
C GLY A 185 -28.81 1.33 14.55
N ALA A 186 -29.42 0.19 14.87
CA ALA A 186 -28.73 -1.10 14.85
C ALA A 186 -28.51 -1.60 13.41
N PRO A 187 -27.32 -2.16 13.09
CA PRO A 187 -27.10 -2.84 11.82
C PRO A 187 -28.12 -3.94 11.56
N ARG A 188 -28.65 -4.00 10.34
CA ARG A 188 -29.65 -5.01 9.91
C ARG A 188 -29.02 -6.38 9.60
N TYR A 189 -27.72 -6.40 9.32
CA TYR A 189 -26.90 -7.56 8.99
C TYR A 189 -25.41 -7.22 9.18
N GLU A 190 -24.56 -8.23 9.25
CA GLU A 190 -23.11 -8.05 9.31
C GLU A 190 -22.61 -7.39 8.02
N GLY A 191 -21.83 -6.31 8.15
CA GLY A 191 -21.38 -5.51 7.01
C GLY A 191 -22.35 -4.43 6.55
N HIS A 192 -23.50 -4.25 7.22
CA HIS A 192 -24.42 -3.14 6.94
C HIS A 192 -23.77 -1.80 7.25
N ARG A 193 -23.55 -0.99 6.21
CA ARG A 193 -22.96 0.36 6.27
C ARG A 193 -23.85 1.39 5.59
N ALA A 194 -23.65 2.65 5.96
CA ALA A 194 -24.32 3.80 5.39
C ALA A 194 -23.29 4.86 4.93
N ILE A 195 -23.67 5.65 3.94
CA ILE A 195 -22.93 6.83 3.51
C ILE A 195 -23.51 8.05 4.21
N TRP A 196 -22.64 8.78 4.89
CA TRP A 196 -22.95 10.01 5.61
C TRP A 196 -22.43 11.23 4.85
N ILE A 197 -23.09 12.36 5.05
CA ILE A 197 -22.64 13.68 4.60
C ILE A 197 -22.74 14.70 5.74
N GLN A 198 -21.78 15.62 5.82
CA GLN A 198 -21.79 16.72 6.77
C GLN A 198 -21.17 17.98 6.15
N ARG A 199 -21.61 19.16 6.59
CA ARG A 199 -20.98 20.42 6.15
C ARG A 199 -19.55 20.50 6.67
N PHE A 200 -18.65 21.03 5.84
CA PHE A 200 -17.27 21.32 6.21
C PHE A 200 -16.98 22.80 6.01
N ASP A 201 -16.44 23.46 7.02
CA ASP A 201 -15.94 24.83 6.89
C ASP A 201 -14.47 24.79 6.51
N LEU A 202 -14.16 25.13 5.26
CA LEU A 202 -12.79 25.14 4.72
C LEU A 202 -11.86 26.14 5.42
N LYS A 203 -12.41 27.22 5.97
CA LYS A 203 -11.63 28.28 6.64
C LYS A 203 -11.34 27.90 8.08
N ALA A 204 -12.33 27.38 8.80
CA ALA A 204 -12.15 26.88 10.16
C ALA A 204 -11.43 25.52 10.18
N GLY A 205 -11.52 24.76 9.08
CA GLY A 205 -10.95 23.43 8.97
C GLY A 205 -11.69 22.39 9.80
N ALA A 206 -13.01 22.54 9.95
CA ALA A 206 -13.83 21.79 10.90
C ALA A 206 -15.21 21.40 10.33
N LEU A 207 -15.79 20.35 10.90
CA LEU A 207 -17.15 19.91 10.61
C LEU A 207 -18.19 20.86 11.24
N VAL A 208 -19.32 21.06 10.55
CA VAL A 208 -20.38 21.99 10.96
C VAL A 208 -21.73 21.30 10.98
N GLY A 209 -22.49 21.51 12.05
CA GLY A 209 -23.86 20.97 12.20
C GLY A 209 -23.90 19.44 12.30
N PRO A 210 -25.09 18.83 12.28
CA PRO A 210 -25.22 17.37 12.31
C PRO A 210 -24.88 16.73 10.97
N ARG A 211 -24.35 15.50 11.01
CA ARG A 211 -24.25 14.64 9.82
C ARG A 211 -25.60 14.02 9.46
N LYS A 212 -25.76 13.63 8.19
CA LYS A 212 -26.99 13.06 7.63
C LYS A 212 -26.68 11.81 6.80
N VAL A 213 -27.47 10.75 6.94
CA VAL A 213 -27.39 9.59 6.04
C VAL A 213 -27.96 9.96 4.66
N ILE A 214 -27.20 9.66 3.61
CA ILE A 214 -27.62 9.86 2.21
C ILE A 214 -27.82 8.56 1.44
N VAL A 215 -27.22 7.46 1.89
CA VAL A 215 -27.44 6.09 1.39
C VAL A 215 -27.38 5.13 2.58
N ASP A 216 -28.40 4.27 2.73
CA ASP A 216 -28.45 3.26 3.81
C ASP A 216 -28.52 1.84 3.23
N GLY A 217 -27.44 1.08 3.39
CA GLY A 217 -27.36 -0.32 2.94
C GLY A 217 -27.24 -0.49 1.42
N GLY A 218 -26.46 0.36 0.76
CA GLY A 218 -26.06 0.19 -0.65
C GLY A 218 -27.18 0.41 -1.68
N VAL A 219 -26.99 -0.08 -2.91
CA VAL A 219 -27.93 0.17 -4.03
C VAL A 219 -29.23 -0.60 -3.88
N ARG A 220 -29.14 -1.85 -3.44
CA ARG A 220 -30.28 -2.75 -3.24
C ARG A 220 -30.27 -3.28 -1.81
N PRO A 221 -30.77 -2.53 -0.81
CA PRO A 221 -30.72 -2.93 0.59
C PRO A 221 -31.36 -4.30 0.90
N GLN A 222 -32.33 -4.73 0.09
CA GLN A 222 -32.96 -6.05 0.17
C GLN A 222 -31.99 -7.21 -0.11
N ASP A 223 -30.92 -6.97 -0.88
CA ASP A 223 -29.88 -7.95 -1.19
C ASP A 223 -28.80 -8.01 -0.09
N LYS A 224 -28.90 -7.15 0.93
CA LYS A 224 -27.95 -7.01 2.04
C LYS A 224 -26.50 -6.77 1.57
N PRO A 225 -26.24 -5.79 0.68
CA PRO A 225 -24.88 -5.50 0.24
C PRO A 225 -24.01 -5.06 1.42
N VAL A 226 -22.80 -5.60 1.50
CA VAL A 226 -21.86 -5.27 2.57
C VAL A 226 -20.94 -4.14 2.15
N TRP A 227 -20.46 -3.38 3.14
CA TRP A 227 -19.36 -2.42 2.97
C TRP A 227 -19.60 -1.37 1.88
N ALA A 228 -20.75 -0.69 1.93
CA ALA A 228 -20.93 0.56 1.19
C ALA A 228 -19.90 1.58 1.71
N GLU A 229 -18.97 1.99 0.84
CA GLU A 229 -17.77 2.76 1.22
C GLU A 229 -17.17 3.55 0.04
N GLY A 230 -15.99 4.16 0.20
CA GLY A 230 -15.34 4.99 -0.83
C GLY A 230 -16.24 6.02 -1.52
N PRO A 231 -16.99 6.88 -0.79
CA PRO A 231 -17.92 7.81 -1.41
C PRO A 231 -17.21 9.02 -2.04
N HIS A 232 -17.58 9.39 -3.27
CA HIS A 232 -17.17 10.65 -3.91
C HIS A 232 -18.38 11.34 -4.55
N ILE A 233 -18.42 12.67 -4.48
CA ILE A 233 -19.49 13.49 -5.08
C ILE A 233 -18.94 14.30 -6.25
N TYR A 234 -19.68 14.31 -7.35
CA TYR A 234 -19.42 15.14 -8.53
C TYR A 234 -20.66 15.98 -8.86
N LYS A 235 -20.47 17.17 -9.40
CA LYS A 235 -21.55 17.99 -9.95
C LYS A 235 -21.46 18.01 -11.46
N VAL A 236 -22.50 17.53 -12.14
CA VAL A 236 -22.57 17.45 -13.60
C VAL A 236 -23.95 17.95 -14.05
N ASP A 237 -23.96 18.94 -14.94
CA ASP A 237 -25.19 19.55 -15.50
C ASP A 237 -26.23 19.94 -14.44
N GLY A 238 -25.76 20.49 -13.30
CA GLY A 238 -26.61 20.94 -12.20
C GLY A 238 -27.11 19.84 -11.25
N ALA A 239 -26.84 18.57 -11.55
CA ALA A 239 -27.13 17.44 -10.68
C ALA A 239 -25.89 16.97 -9.90
N TYR A 240 -26.10 16.33 -8.76
CA TYR A 240 -25.05 15.77 -7.92
C TYR A 240 -25.04 14.25 -8.08
N TYR A 241 -23.89 13.70 -8.43
CA TYR A 241 -23.64 12.28 -8.58
C TYR A 241 -22.82 11.80 -7.40
N LEU A 242 -23.28 10.76 -6.71
CA LEU A 242 -22.52 10.08 -5.66
C LEU A 242 -22.07 8.74 -6.23
N THR A 243 -20.77 8.51 -6.24
CA THR A 243 -20.20 7.18 -6.47
C THR A 243 -19.84 6.56 -5.13
N ALA A 244 -20.11 5.27 -4.93
CA ALA A 244 -19.65 4.52 -3.75
C ALA A 244 -19.29 3.08 -4.13
N ALA A 245 -18.26 2.52 -3.49
CA ALA A 245 -17.95 1.10 -3.60
C ALA A 245 -18.95 0.27 -2.77
N GLU A 246 -19.20 -0.97 -3.19
CA GLU A 246 -19.95 -1.95 -2.38
C GLU A 246 -19.45 -3.39 -2.65
N GLY A 247 -19.76 -4.29 -1.72
CA GLY A 247 -19.44 -5.72 -1.81
C GLY A 247 -18.13 -6.12 -1.11
N GLY A 248 -17.38 -5.15 -0.59
CA GLY A 248 -16.04 -5.35 -0.02
C GLY A 248 -14.97 -5.54 -1.09
N THR A 249 -13.71 -5.22 -0.74
CA THR A 249 -12.57 -5.15 -1.66
C THR A 249 -12.01 -6.52 -2.15
N ALA A 250 -12.87 -7.54 -2.28
CA ALA A 250 -12.55 -8.91 -2.69
C ALA A 250 -13.38 -9.33 -3.92
N GLU A 251 -13.77 -10.61 -4.04
CA GLU A 251 -14.44 -11.12 -5.24
C GLU A 251 -15.79 -10.46 -5.55
N ARG A 252 -16.45 -9.84 -4.57
CA ARG A 252 -17.76 -9.17 -4.74
C ARG A 252 -17.66 -7.67 -5.03
N HIS A 253 -16.45 -7.12 -5.10
CA HIS A 253 -16.20 -5.69 -5.22
C HIS A 253 -16.85 -5.10 -6.46
N SER A 254 -17.36 -3.88 -6.30
CA SER A 254 -18.03 -3.14 -7.36
C SER A 254 -18.09 -1.65 -7.05
N GLN A 255 -18.26 -0.84 -8.09
CA GLN A 255 -18.55 0.58 -7.99
C GLN A 255 -20.01 0.86 -8.35
N THR A 256 -20.66 1.72 -7.57
CA THR A 256 -22.06 2.11 -7.77
C THR A 256 -22.22 3.61 -7.97
N ILE A 257 -23.37 4.00 -8.52
CA ILE A 257 -23.75 5.39 -8.80
C ILE A 257 -25.16 5.73 -8.32
N TYR A 258 -25.30 6.95 -7.83
CA TYR A 258 -26.54 7.59 -7.44
C TYR A 258 -26.58 9.04 -7.95
N ARG A 259 -27.77 9.64 -8.02
CA ARG A 259 -27.96 11.06 -8.38
C ARG A 259 -28.93 11.76 -7.45
N ALA A 260 -28.70 13.04 -7.19
CA ALA A 260 -29.56 13.92 -6.41
C ALA A 260 -29.64 15.33 -7.04
N ALA A 261 -30.65 16.09 -6.66
CA ALA A 261 -30.78 17.51 -7.03
C ALA A 261 -30.02 18.45 -6.07
N ARG A 262 -29.54 17.94 -4.93
CA ARG A 262 -28.79 18.67 -3.90
C ARG A 262 -27.63 17.81 -3.41
N PRO A 263 -26.55 18.41 -2.88
CA PRO A 263 -25.41 17.66 -2.35
C PRO A 263 -25.79 16.71 -1.22
N ASP A 264 -26.78 17.07 -0.40
CA ASP A 264 -27.24 16.27 0.74
C ASP A 264 -28.44 15.37 0.39
N GLY A 265 -28.71 15.16 -0.89
CA GLY A 265 -29.75 14.24 -1.35
C GLY A 265 -31.19 14.82 -1.35
N PRO A 266 -32.20 13.93 -1.47
CA PRO A 266 -32.08 12.47 -1.48
C PRO A 266 -31.40 11.95 -2.75
N TYR A 267 -30.56 10.92 -2.59
CA TYR A 267 -29.90 10.24 -3.71
C TYR A 267 -30.75 9.06 -4.18
N VAL A 268 -30.96 8.98 -5.49
CA VAL A 268 -31.60 7.86 -6.16
C VAL A 268 -30.58 7.05 -6.95
N PRO A 269 -30.58 5.71 -6.86
CA PRO A 269 -29.65 4.89 -7.62
C PRO A 269 -29.78 5.09 -9.14
N GLY A 270 -28.67 4.95 -9.85
CA GLY A 270 -28.67 4.90 -11.31
C GLY A 270 -29.41 3.69 -11.87
N PRO A 271 -29.85 3.75 -13.13
CA PRO A 271 -30.60 2.69 -13.79
C PRO A 271 -29.77 1.42 -14.04
N THR A 272 -28.45 1.53 -13.94
CA THR A 272 -27.52 0.40 -14.08
C THR A 272 -26.48 0.50 -12.98
N ASN A 273 -26.53 -0.47 -12.09
CA ASN A 273 -25.55 -0.68 -11.03
C ASN A 273 -25.21 -2.18 -10.98
N PRO A 274 -23.95 -2.53 -10.70
CA PRO A 274 -22.81 -1.63 -10.57
C PRO A 274 -22.36 -1.02 -11.91
N ILE A 275 -21.72 0.15 -11.88
CA ILE A 275 -21.14 0.81 -13.06
C ILE A 275 -19.73 0.30 -13.42
N LEU A 276 -19.14 -0.48 -12.52
CA LEU A 276 -17.87 -1.18 -12.67
C LEU A 276 -17.88 -2.41 -11.74
N THR A 277 -17.62 -3.59 -12.30
CA THR A 277 -17.32 -4.81 -11.55
C THR A 277 -16.72 -5.86 -12.50
N GLN A 278 -16.08 -6.88 -11.97
CA GLN A 278 -15.66 -8.09 -12.72
C GLN A 278 -16.21 -9.38 -12.08
N ARG A 279 -17.03 -9.27 -11.03
CA ARG A 279 -17.45 -10.39 -10.16
C ARG A 279 -18.31 -11.46 -10.82
N ASP A 280 -18.97 -11.11 -11.93
CA ASP A 280 -19.91 -11.99 -12.64
C ASP A 280 -19.25 -12.74 -13.82
N LEU A 281 -17.93 -12.61 -13.99
CA LEU A 281 -17.18 -13.21 -15.09
C LEU A 281 -16.59 -14.58 -14.73
N PRO A 282 -16.37 -15.47 -15.72
CA PRO A 282 -15.74 -16.76 -15.47
C PRO A 282 -14.31 -16.61 -14.88
N PRO A 283 -13.95 -17.37 -13.83
CA PRO A 283 -12.65 -17.26 -13.17
C PRO A 283 -11.48 -17.79 -14.02
N GLY A 284 -11.74 -18.54 -15.11
CA GLY A 284 -10.72 -19.10 -15.99
C GLY A 284 -10.39 -18.28 -17.24
N ARG A 285 -10.91 -17.05 -17.36
CA ARG A 285 -10.68 -16.20 -18.54
C ARG A 285 -9.23 -15.73 -18.63
N ALA A 286 -8.76 -15.46 -19.85
CA ALA A 286 -7.47 -14.82 -20.09
C ALA A 286 -7.46 -13.39 -19.50
N ASP A 287 -6.26 -12.87 -19.17
CA ASP A 287 -6.06 -11.52 -18.62
C ASP A 287 -6.98 -11.21 -17.42
N ARG A 288 -7.13 -12.20 -16.54
CA ARG A 288 -8.03 -12.14 -15.39
C ARG A 288 -7.73 -10.95 -14.47
N ILE A 289 -8.72 -10.08 -14.34
CA ILE A 289 -8.74 -8.96 -13.39
C ILE A 289 -9.96 -9.08 -12.50
N GLU A 290 -9.76 -9.08 -11.19
CA GLU A 290 -10.82 -9.24 -10.18
C GLU A 290 -10.91 -8.01 -9.27
N ALA A 291 -11.90 -8.02 -8.36
CA ALA A 291 -12.04 -7.02 -7.31
C ALA A 291 -12.05 -5.55 -7.79
N ALA A 292 -12.59 -5.27 -8.98
CA ALA A 292 -12.66 -3.92 -9.54
C ALA A 292 -13.70 -3.04 -8.81
N GLY A 293 -13.26 -1.94 -8.21
CA GLY A 293 -14.11 -1.01 -7.44
C GLY A 293 -13.30 0.12 -6.82
N HIS A 294 -13.89 0.83 -5.85
CA HIS A 294 -13.26 1.96 -5.15
C HIS A 294 -12.68 3.00 -6.13
N ALA A 295 -13.55 3.52 -6.98
CA ALA A 295 -13.20 4.38 -8.11
C ALA A 295 -13.37 5.87 -7.79
N ASP A 296 -12.46 6.68 -8.34
CA ASP A 296 -12.52 8.14 -8.37
C ASP A 296 -12.46 8.64 -9.82
N LEU A 297 -13.24 9.65 -10.15
CA LEU A 297 -13.53 10.09 -11.52
C LEU A 297 -12.98 11.49 -11.77
N VAL A 298 -12.48 11.71 -12.98
CA VAL A 298 -11.94 13.00 -13.40
C VAL A 298 -12.46 13.41 -14.77
N ALA A 299 -12.90 14.67 -14.87
CA ALA A 299 -13.25 15.28 -16.14
C ALA A 299 -12.03 15.91 -16.80
N LEU A 300 -11.84 15.62 -18.09
CA LEU A 300 -10.87 16.30 -18.94
C LEU A 300 -11.37 17.67 -19.36
N SER A 301 -10.47 18.50 -19.89
CA SER A 301 -10.81 19.84 -20.40
C SER A 301 -11.76 19.84 -21.58
N ASP A 302 -11.85 18.72 -22.31
CA ASP A 302 -12.76 18.55 -23.46
C ASP A 302 -14.11 17.93 -23.07
N GLY A 303 -14.36 17.73 -21.78
CA GLY A 303 -15.61 17.15 -21.27
C GLY A 303 -15.68 15.63 -21.26
N ARG A 304 -14.67 14.91 -21.79
CA ARG A 304 -14.57 13.46 -21.63
C ARG A 304 -14.23 13.12 -20.18
N TRP A 305 -14.70 11.97 -19.71
CA TRP A 305 -14.44 11.49 -18.36
C TRP A 305 -13.59 10.24 -18.37
N TRP A 306 -12.76 10.14 -17.33
CA TRP A 306 -11.94 8.99 -17.02
C TRP A 306 -12.11 8.66 -15.55
N GLY A 307 -11.78 7.43 -15.16
CA GLY A 307 -11.74 7.10 -13.74
C GLY A 307 -10.63 6.12 -13.41
N VAL A 308 -10.02 6.36 -12.26
CA VAL A 308 -9.06 5.46 -11.63
C VAL A 308 -9.79 4.61 -10.62
N PHE A 309 -9.35 3.37 -10.46
CA PHE A 309 -9.98 2.42 -9.55
C PHE A 309 -9.00 1.33 -9.16
N LEU A 310 -9.25 0.65 -8.06
CA LEU A 310 -8.44 -0.50 -7.69
C LEU A 310 -8.99 -1.77 -8.35
N ALA A 311 -8.09 -2.71 -8.67
CA ALA A 311 -8.44 -4.09 -9.00
C ALA A 311 -7.24 -5.01 -8.69
N THR A 312 -7.41 -6.32 -8.84
CA THR A 312 -6.36 -7.32 -8.59
C THR A 312 -6.11 -8.21 -9.80
N ARG A 313 -4.90 -8.75 -9.93
CA ARG A 313 -4.53 -9.77 -10.93
C ARG A 313 -4.17 -11.10 -10.27
N PRO A 314 -5.14 -11.94 -9.87
CA PRO A 314 -4.84 -13.20 -9.19
C PRO A 314 -4.30 -14.27 -10.14
N PHE A 315 -3.39 -15.13 -9.64
CA PHE A 315 -2.84 -16.27 -10.38
C PHE A 315 -3.50 -17.60 -10.02
N ALA A 316 -4.18 -17.71 -8.87
CA ALA A 316 -4.94 -18.88 -8.45
C ALA A 316 -6.03 -18.45 -7.46
N GLY A 317 -7.29 -18.84 -7.63
CA GLY A 317 -8.37 -18.37 -6.73
C GLY A 317 -8.42 -16.83 -6.66
N GLN A 318 -8.32 -16.26 -5.46
CA GLN A 318 -8.13 -14.81 -5.23
C GLN A 318 -6.66 -14.45 -4.89
N SER A 319 -5.75 -15.42 -4.98
CA SER A 319 -4.35 -15.26 -4.59
C SER A 319 -3.60 -14.39 -5.59
N THR A 320 -3.16 -13.22 -5.11
CA THR A 320 -2.20 -12.32 -5.76
C THR A 320 -1.11 -11.94 -4.75
N LEU A 321 0.14 -11.91 -5.21
CA LEU A 321 1.25 -11.37 -4.40
C LEU A 321 1.37 -9.85 -4.53
N MET A 322 0.78 -9.24 -5.56
CA MET A 322 0.94 -7.80 -5.83
C MET A 322 -0.02 -6.95 -5.01
N GLY A 323 -1.06 -7.56 -4.42
CA GLY A 323 -2.13 -6.84 -3.76
C GLY A 323 -3.09 -6.19 -4.75
N ARG A 324 -3.67 -5.07 -4.31
CA ARG A 324 -4.57 -4.21 -5.09
C ARG A 324 -3.75 -3.14 -5.82
N GLU A 325 -4.00 -2.97 -7.10
CA GLU A 325 -3.24 -2.10 -8.02
C GLU A 325 -4.18 -1.05 -8.62
N THR A 326 -3.64 0.06 -9.17
CA THR A 326 -4.47 1.12 -9.75
C THR A 326 -4.64 0.94 -11.26
N PHE A 327 -5.89 0.95 -11.70
CA PHE A 327 -6.33 0.80 -13.09
C PHE A 327 -6.96 2.10 -13.58
N LEU A 328 -7.06 2.25 -14.91
CA LEU A 328 -7.66 3.40 -15.58
C LEU A 328 -8.59 2.92 -16.70
N LEU A 329 -9.79 3.50 -16.78
CA LEU A 329 -10.72 3.30 -17.88
C LEU A 329 -11.43 4.62 -18.25
N PRO A 330 -11.84 4.78 -19.53
CA PRO A 330 -12.73 5.87 -19.89
C PRO A 330 -14.10 5.67 -19.24
N VAL A 331 -14.79 6.77 -18.94
CA VAL A 331 -16.16 6.77 -18.42
C VAL A 331 -17.09 7.28 -19.51
N ARG A 332 -18.03 6.43 -19.93
CA ARG A 332 -19.07 6.75 -20.92
C ARG A 332 -20.26 7.38 -20.20
N TRP A 333 -20.90 8.36 -20.82
CA TRP A 333 -22.14 8.95 -20.33
C TRP A 333 -23.31 8.55 -21.22
N GLU A 334 -24.24 7.77 -20.68
CA GLU A 334 -25.39 7.24 -21.40
C GLU A 334 -26.68 7.68 -20.72
N ALA A 335 -27.55 8.39 -21.45
CA ALA A 335 -28.78 8.96 -20.90
C ALA A 335 -28.57 9.75 -19.58
N GLY A 336 -27.44 10.45 -19.47
CA GLY A 336 -27.07 11.23 -18.29
C GLY A 336 -26.52 10.42 -17.10
N TRP A 337 -26.05 9.19 -17.31
CA TRP A 337 -25.43 8.36 -16.26
C TRP A 337 -24.03 7.90 -16.66
N PRO A 338 -23.03 8.01 -15.76
CA PRO A 338 -21.68 7.53 -16.03
C PRO A 338 -21.58 6.01 -15.91
N ARG A 339 -20.78 5.39 -16.77
CA ARG A 339 -20.49 3.94 -16.77
C ARG A 339 -19.07 3.66 -17.26
N PHE A 340 -18.38 2.72 -16.62
CA PHE A 340 -17.07 2.23 -17.08
C PHE A 340 -17.22 1.08 -18.08
N LEU A 341 -17.99 0.07 -17.69
CA LEU A 341 -18.16 -1.20 -18.41
C LEU A 341 -19.64 -1.59 -18.41
N ASP A 342 -20.09 -2.27 -19.46
CA ASP A 342 -21.41 -2.88 -19.50
C ASP A 342 -21.49 -4.12 -18.58
N PRO A 343 -22.68 -4.50 -18.09
CA PRO A 343 -22.84 -5.72 -17.32
C PRO A 343 -22.31 -6.95 -18.08
N GLY A 344 -21.35 -7.66 -17.47
CA GLY A 344 -20.70 -8.82 -18.10
C GLY A 344 -19.59 -8.47 -19.11
N GLU A 345 -19.23 -7.19 -19.28
CA GLU A 345 -18.08 -6.78 -20.08
C GLU A 345 -16.78 -7.04 -19.31
N ALA A 346 -15.90 -7.86 -19.89
CA ALA A 346 -14.56 -8.08 -19.36
C ALA A 346 -13.69 -6.85 -19.60
N MET A 347 -12.89 -6.49 -18.60
CA MET A 347 -11.94 -5.39 -18.77
C MET A 347 -10.93 -5.73 -19.87
N PRO A 348 -10.72 -4.84 -20.86
CA PRO A 348 -9.82 -5.14 -21.95
C PRO A 348 -8.35 -5.03 -21.48
N PRO A 349 -7.45 -5.91 -21.96
CA PRO A 349 -6.03 -5.90 -21.59
C PRO A 349 -5.29 -4.67 -22.14
N LEU A 350 -5.82 -4.07 -23.20
CA LEU A 350 -5.36 -2.81 -23.79
C LEU A 350 -6.54 -1.86 -23.92
N VAL A 351 -6.33 -0.61 -23.53
CA VAL A 351 -7.34 0.45 -23.56
C VAL A 351 -6.81 1.57 -24.46
N ARG A 352 -7.65 2.19 -25.28
CA ARG A 352 -7.24 3.38 -26.03
C ARG A 352 -6.80 4.46 -25.05
N ARG A 353 -5.67 5.14 -25.29
CA ARG A 353 -5.20 6.21 -24.40
C ARG A 353 -6.18 7.39 -24.39
N PRO A 354 -6.20 8.20 -23.32
CA PRO A 354 -6.71 9.55 -23.40
C PRO A 354 -6.02 10.30 -24.52
N ASP A 355 -6.78 11.08 -25.26
CA ASP A 355 -6.28 11.94 -26.32
C ASP A 355 -5.74 13.23 -25.68
N LEU A 356 -4.64 13.04 -24.97
CA LEU A 356 -3.82 14.02 -24.28
C LEU A 356 -2.40 13.95 -24.83
N PRO A 357 -1.62 15.04 -24.74
CA PRO A 357 -0.19 15.00 -25.08
C PRO A 357 0.51 13.90 -24.29
N THR A 358 1.16 12.98 -25.00
CA THR A 358 1.85 11.84 -24.37
C THR A 358 3.01 12.34 -23.51
N ASP A 359 3.05 11.91 -22.25
CA ASP A 359 4.17 12.17 -21.35
C ASP A 359 5.26 11.08 -21.52
N THR A 360 6.41 11.31 -20.91
CA THR A 360 7.54 10.37 -20.95
C THR A 360 7.13 9.01 -20.41
N ALA A 361 7.33 7.96 -21.23
CA ALA A 361 7.02 6.60 -20.83
C ALA A 361 7.89 6.19 -19.62
N ILE A 362 7.25 5.63 -18.59
CA ILE A 362 7.93 5.11 -17.40
C ILE A 362 7.96 3.58 -17.48
N ASP A 363 9.14 3.02 -17.72
CA ASP A 363 9.33 1.58 -17.64
C ASP A 363 9.34 1.12 -16.18
N ARG A 364 8.39 0.25 -15.83
CA ARG A 364 8.25 -0.34 -14.50
C ARG A 364 8.71 -1.80 -14.46
N SER A 365 9.18 -2.34 -15.59
CA SER A 365 9.57 -3.74 -15.75
C SER A 365 10.94 -4.04 -15.15
N ALA A 366 11.83 -3.05 -15.04
CA ALA A 366 13.15 -3.23 -14.45
C ALA A 366 13.60 -1.99 -13.68
N TRP A 367 14.46 -2.20 -12.68
CA TRP A 367 15.23 -1.16 -12.00
C TRP A 367 16.46 -1.76 -11.33
N SER A 368 17.46 -0.93 -11.10
CA SER A 368 18.61 -1.22 -10.25
C SER A 368 18.88 0.00 -9.38
N ASP A 369 19.36 -0.24 -8.18
CA ASP A 369 19.86 0.78 -7.27
C ASP A 369 21.23 0.31 -6.76
N ASP A 370 22.26 1.06 -7.10
CA ASP A 370 23.65 0.91 -6.65
C ASP A 370 23.93 1.79 -5.41
N PHE A 371 22.92 2.51 -4.92
CA PHE A 371 23.01 3.34 -3.72
C PHE A 371 24.07 4.47 -3.80
N ASP A 372 24.42 4.91 -5.01
CA ASP A 372 25.32 6.06 -5.25
C ASP A 372 24.60 7.41 -5.10
N ALA A 373 23.27 7.41 -5.21
CA ALA A 373 22.48 8.61 -5.00
C ALA A 373 22.59 9.11 -3.55
N PRO A 374 22.51 10.43 -3.29
CA PRO A 374 22.65 10.99 -1.94
C PRO A 374 21.50 10.60 -1.00
N ALA A 375 20.38 10.10 -1.53
CA ALA A 375 19.23 9.62 -0.79
C ALA A 375 18.56 8.48 -1.55
N LEU A 376 17.88 7.59 -0.80
CA LEU A 376 17.04 6.57 -1.39
C LEU A 376 15.92 7.21 -2.22
N SER A 377 15.64 6.63 -3.39
CA SER A 377 14.45 6.97 -4.16
C SER A 377 13.18 6.88 -3.28
N PRO A 378 12.19 7.77 -3.47
CA PRO A 378 10.91 7.72 -2.75
C PRO A 378 10.11 6.43 -2.95
N GLU A 379 10.51 5.56 -3.89
CA GLU A 379 9.88 4.24 -4.07
C GLU A 379 10.28 3.22 -2.99
N TRP A 380 11.38 3.47 -2.26
CA TRP A 380 11.78 2.64 -1.13
C TRP A 380 10.91 2.91 0.09
N ILE A 381 10.30 1.85 0.62
CA ILE A 381 9.41 1.90 1.78
C ILE A 381 9.86 0.93 2.87
N TRP A 382 9.40 1.17 4.09
CA TRP A 382 9.66 0.35 5.26
C TRP A 382 8.48 0.38 6.23
N LEU A 383 8.58 -0.37 7.33
CA LEU A 383 7.48 -0.58 8.26
C LEU A 383 7.50 0.44 9.40
N ARG A 384 6.30 0.91 9.77
CA ARG A 384 5.97 1.48 11.09
C ARG A 384 6.75 2.75 11.49
N GLY A 385 6.85 3.70 10.58
CA GLY A 385 7.34 5.07 10.86
C GLY A 385 8.79 5.31 10.46
N SER A 386 9.31 6.50 10.72
CA SER A 386 10.63 6.94 10.22
C SER A 386 11.82 6.13 10.78
N ASN A 387 12.98 6.23 10.13
CA ASN A 387 14.26 5.65 10.56
C ASN A 387 14.84 6.38 11.81
N ARG A 388 14.07 6.47 12.90
CA ARG A 388 14.42 7.24 14.11
C ARG A 388 15.65 6.68 14.85
N HIS A 389 15.97 5.42 14.63
CA HIS A 389 17.06 4.72 15.31
C HIS A 389 18.33 4.61 14.47
N GLY A 390 18.39 5.24 13.28
CA GLY A 390 19.56 5.20 12.41
C GLY A 390 19.95 3.78 12.00
N TRP A 391 18.95 2.91 11.81
CA TRP A 391 19.16 1.51 11.45
C TRP A 391 19.47 1.33 9.97
N SER A 392 19.14 2.31 9.11
CA SER A 392 19.60 2.39 7.72
C SER A 392 20.42 3.65 7.46
N ALA A 393 21.40 3.54 6.55
CA ALA A 393 22.18 4.65 6.04
C ALA A 393 22.70 4.32 4.63
N LEU A 394 22.94 5.36 3.83
CA LEU A 394 23.74 5.24 2.61
C LEU A 394 25.19 5.58 2.93
N ASN A 395 26.12 4.76 2.46
CA ASN A 395 27.55 4.98 2.67
C ASN A 395 28.35 4.50 1.46
N SER A 396 28.87 5.44 0.67
CA SER A 396 29.85 5.18 -0.40
C SER A 396 29.38 4.13 -1.42
N GLY A 397 28.16 4.26 -1.96
CA GLY A 397 27.60 3.31 -2.93
C GLY A 397 27.04 2.04 -2.29
N GLU A 398 26.60 2.12 -1.04
CA GLU A 398 26.02 0.98 -0.31
C GLU A 398 24.86 1.39 0.57
N LEU A 399 23.84 0.53 0.63
CA LEU A 399 22.85 0.55 1.69
C LEU A 399 23.39 -0.25 2.89
N VAL A 400 23.58 0.44 4.01
CA VAL A 400 24.03 -0.14 5.28
C VAL A 400 22.84 -0.33 6.19
N LEU A 401 22.59 -1.57 6.61
CA LEU A 401 21.58 -1.90 7.62
C LEU A 401 22.23 -2.36 8.92
N ARG A 402 21.96 -1.67 10.02
CA ARG A 402 22.26 -2.14 11.38
C ARG A 402 21.12 -3.04 11.83
N ALA A 403 21.43 -4.31 12.09
CA ALA A 403 20.42 -5.30 12.38
C ALA A 403 19.70 -4.98 13.69
N ARG A 404 18.37 -5.02 13.65
CA ARG A 404 17.51 -4.74 14.81
C ARG A 404 17.11 -6.04 15.51
N PRO A 405 16.80 -6.01 16.82
CA PRO A 405 16.32 -7.19 17.53
C PRO A 405 14.88 -7.56 17.17
N ASP A 406 14.14 -6.66 16.50
CA ASP A 406 12.77 -6.88 16.04
C ASP A 406 12.77 -7.72 14.75
N PRO A 407 12.35 -9.01 14.78
CA PRO A 407 12.19 -9.78 13.56
C PRO A 407 10.96 -9.33 12.77
N ALA A 408 10.93 -9.65 11.47
CA ALA A 408 9.82 -9.34 10.57
C ALA A 408 8.45 -9.82 11.08
N GLY A 409 8.43 -10.89 11.87
CA GLY A 409 7.21 -11.46 12.43
C GLY A 409 6.62 -10.75 13.66
N ARG A 410 7.18 -9.60 14.06
CA ARG A 410 6.67 -8.76 15.16
C ARG A 410 6.11 -7.43 14.66
N LEU A 411 5.35 -6.79 15.55
CA LEU A 411 4.80 -5.44 15.36
C LEU A 411 5.81 -4.32 15.66
N GLY A 412 7.09 -4.66 15.92
CA GLY A 412 8.19 -3.72 16.11
C GLY A 412 8.68 -3.08 14.79
N GLN A 413 9.86 -2.47 14.78
CA GLN A 413 10.45 -1.91 13.55
C GLN A 413 11.67 -2.74 13.11
N PRO A 414 11.50 -3.72 12.20
CA PRO A 414 12.63 -4.45 11.65
C PRO A 414 13.54 -3.52 10.82
N ALA A 415 14.83 -3.82 10.73
CA ALA A 415 15.71 -3.16 9.77
C ALA A 415 15.43 -3.72 8.37
N PHE A 416 14.43 -3.16 7.70
CA PHE A 416 13.96 -3.59 6.40
C PHE A 416 13.66 -2.39 5.52
N VAL A 417 14.15 -2.39 4.28
CA VAL A 417 13.80 -1.42 3.24
C VAL A 417 13.47 -2.21 1.98
N GLY A 418 12.37 -1.90 1.31
CA GLY A 418 11.96 -2.66 0.14
C GLY A 418 11.15 -1.88 -0.88
N ARG A 419 10.91 -2.52 -2.02
CA ARG A 419 10.06 -2.02 -3.11
C ARG A 419 8.98 -3.05 -3.44
N ARG A 420 7.81 -2.55 -3.82
CA ARG A 420 6.61 -3.34 -4.14
C ARG A 420 6.88 -4.29 -5.33
N LEU A 421 6.38 -5.52 -5.25
CA LEU A 421 6.29 -6.43 -6.40
C LEU A 421 5.26 -5.89 -7.41
N ARG A 422 5.62 -5.88 -8.71
CA ARG A 422 4.80 -5.29 -9.80
C ARG A 422 4.35 -6.28 -10.87
N HIS A 423 4.93 -7.48 -10.88
CA HIS A 423 4.70 -8.51 -11.90
C HIS A 423 4.57 -9.86 -11.21
N HIS A 424 3.76 -10.76 -11.79
CA HIS A 424 3.65 -12.16 -11.34
C HIS A 424 4.98 -12.89 -11.38
N ASP A 425 5.77 -12.58 -12.42
CA ASP A 425 7.05 -13.23 -12.68
C ASP A 425 8.16 -12.18 -12.64
N ALA A 426 9.02 -12.26 -11.62
CA ALA A 426 10.06 -11.28 -11.40
C ALA A 426 11.28 -11.87 -10.69
N VAL A 427 12.41 -11.20 -10.84
CA VAL A 427 13.67 -11.56 -10.18
C VAL A 427 14.16 -10.37 -9.40
N TYR A 428 14.51 -10.61 -8.14
CA TYR A 428 15.28 -9.70 -7.29
C TYR A 428 16.70 -10.25 -7.14
N GLU A 429 17.70 -9.40 -7.33
CA GLU A 429 19.10 -9.73 -7.05
C GLU A 429 19.72 -8.68 -6.15
N THR A 430 20.63 -9.11 -5.27
CA THR A 430 21.44 -8.21 -4.46
C THR A 430 22.80 -8.81 -4.20
N ARG A 431 23.78 -7.94 -3.90
CA ARG A 431 25.11 -8.34 -3.44
C ARG A 431 25.31 -7.87 -2.00
N LEU A 432 25.54 -8.83 -1.12
CA LEU A 432 25.56 -8.68 0.33
C LEU A 432 26.93 -8.99 0.91
N ARG A 433 27.42 -8.11 1.79
CA ARG A 433 28.48 -8.41 2.76
C ARG A 433 27.92 -8.37 4.17
N PHE A 434 28.03 -9.50 4.85
CA PHE A 434 27.55 -9.67 6.22
C PHE A 434 28.38 -10.73 6.93
N ALA A 435 28.90 -10.37 8.10
CA ALA A 435 29.67 -11.22 8.98
C ALA A 435 28.88 -11.40 10.29
N PRO A 436 27.98 -12.40 10.37
CA PRO A 436 27.18 -12.62 11.57
C PRO A 436 28.08 -13.12 12.71
N ALA A 437 27.88 -12.57 13.92
CA ALA A 437 28.73 -12.87 15.08
C ALA A 437 28.05 -13.80 16.09
N ARG A 438 26.71 -13.71 16.19
CA ARG A 438 25.87 -14.50 17.11
C ARG A 438 24.91 -15.36 16.32
N ASP A 439 24.55 -16.51 16.88
CA ASP A 439 23.55 -17.38 16.25
C ASP A 439 22.23 -16.63 16.09
N GLY A 440 21.60 -16.75 14.92
CA GLY A 440 20.38 -16.01 14.57
C GLY A 440 20.61 -14.59 14.04
N ASP A 441 21.85 -14.08 14.03
CA ASP A 441 22.19 -12.89 13.24
C ASP A 441 21.93 -13.21 11.76
N PHE A 442 21.05 -12.45 11.10
CA PHE A 442 20.62 -12.68 9.73
C PHE A 442 20.68 -11.38 8.92
N ALA A 443 21.10 -11.48 7.65
CA ALA A 443 20.89 -10.44 6.66
C ALA A 443 20.68 -11.01 5.26
N GLY A 444 19.81 -10.38 4.46
CA GLY A 444 19.49 -10.84 3.10
C GLY A 444 18.31 -10.11 2.49
N LEU A 445 17.59 -10.81 1.61
CA LEU A 445 16.33 -10.37 1.04
C LEU A 445 15.18 -10.85 1.92
N LEU A 446 14.21 -9.97 2.17
CA LEU A 446 12.91 -10.30 2.75
C LEU A 446 11.84 -9.99 1.70
N ALA A 447 10.98 -10.97 1.43
CA ALA A 447 9.72 -10.80 0.73
C ALA A 447 8.60 -10.82 1.78
N TYR A 448 8.02 -9.65 2.06
CA TYR A 448 7.14 -9.40 3.19
C TYR A 448 5.73 -9.04 2.72
N MET A 449 4.72 -9.75 3.23
CA MET A 449 3.31 -9.40 3.03
C MET A 449 2.74 -8.78 4.33
N ASP A 450 2.88 -9.50 5.44
CA ASP A 450 2.54 -9.05 6.79
C ASP A 450 3.42 -9.79 7.84
N GLU A 451 3.13 -9.63 9.12
CA GLU A 451 3.87 -10.24 10.22
C GLU A 451 3.75 -11.77 10.26
N ALA A 452 2.67 -12.33 9.71
CA ALA A 452 2.43 -13.77 9.67
C ALA A 452 2.90 -14.43 8.36
N HIS A 453 3.18 -13.65 7.32
CA HIS A 453 3.41 -14.13 5.96
C HIS A 453 4.64 -13.46 5.32
N PHE A 454 5.77 -14.17 5.31
CA PHE A 454 6.99 -13.70 4.65
C PHE A 454 7.94 -14.83 4.25
N LEU A 455 8.89 -14.51 3.37
CA LEU A 455 10.03 -15.35 3.00
C LEU A 455 11.32 -14.54 3.16
N ALA A 456 12.20 -14.98 4.05
CA ALA A 456 13.54 -14.42 4.25
C ALA A 456 14.59 -15.34 3.62
N PHE A 457 15.51 -14.78 2.83
CA PHE A 457 16.57 -15.51 2.15
C PHE A 457 17.89 -14.73 2.24
N GLY A 458 18.91 -15.32 2.87
CA GLY A 458 20.13 -14.58 3.19
C GLY A 458 21.22 -15.38 3.88
N VAL A 459 22.15 -14.65 4.50
CA VAL A 459 23.22 -15.17 5.33
C VAL A 459 22.75 -15.17 6.79
N GLU A 460 22.89 -16.30 7.47
CA GLU A 460 22.61 -16.46 8.90
C GLU A 460 23.75 -17.18 9.59
N ARG A 461 24.00 -16.90 10.87
CA ARG A 461 24.82 -17.78 11.70
C ARG A 461 23.95 -18.80 12.41
N VAL A 462 24.25 -20.08 12.23
CA VAL A 462 23.47 -21.20 12.78
C VAL A 462 24.44 -22.19 13.41
N ALA A 463 24.28 -22.46 14.71
CA ALA A 463 25.13 -23.38 15.46
C ALA A 463 26.63 -23.09 15.30
N GLY A 464 27.00 -21.80 15.33
CA GLY A 464 28.39 -21.38 15.17
C GLY A 464 28.87 -21.18 13.74
N GLU A 465 28.11 -21.61 12.73
CA GLU A 465 28.53 -21.59 11.32
C GLU A 465 27.82 -20.51 10.50
N ARG A 466 28.55 -19.84 9.61
CA ARG A 466 27.98 -18.94 8.59
C ARG A 466 27.32 -19.79 7.49
N ARG A 467 26.05 -19.55 7.22
CA ARG A 467 25.26 -20.34 6.26
C ARG A 467 24.40 -19.45 5.37
N ILE A 468 24.13 -19.92 4.16
CA ILE A 468 23.00 -19.42 3.36
C ILE A 468 21.74 -20.11 3.87
N VAL A 469 20.70 -19.34 4.18
CA VAL A 469 19.46 -19.82 4.81
C VAL A 469 18.24 -19.24 4.11
N ALA A 470 17.19 -20.06 3.98
CA ALA A 470 15.85 -19.62 3.66
C ALA A 470 14.90 -19.93 4.83
N ARG A 471 14.13 -18.92 5.27
CA ARG A 471 13.08 -19.05 6.29
C ARG A 471 11.76 -18.56 5.72
N ARG A 472 10.66 -19.25 6.02
CA ARG A 472 9.32 -18.85 5.59
C ARG A 472 8.37 -18.86 6.78
N ARG A 473 7.51 -17.86 6.85
CA ARG A 473 6.35 -17.82 7.73
C ARG A 473 5.09 -17.72 6.89
N VAL A 474 4.08 -18.53 7.20
CA VAL A 474 2.78 -18.56 6.50
C VAL A 474 1.58 -18.54 7.46
N VAL A 475 1.83 -18.58 8.77
CA VAL A 475 0.80 -18.43 9.80
C VAL A 475 1.40 -17.81 11.07
N ALA A 476 0.59 -17.13 11.86
CA ALA A 476 1.02 -16.47 13.10
C ALA A 476 1.57 -17.43 14.17
N ALA A 477 1.19 -18.71 14.13
CA ALA A 477 1.65 -19.72 15.10
C ALA A 477 3.11 -20.17 14.87
N GLU A 478 3.65 -19.99 13.66
CA GLU A 478 5.06 -20.27 13.36
C GLU A 478 5.97 -19.22 14.01
N SER A 479 7.26 -19.54 14.10
CA SER A 479 8.29 -18.64 14.63
C SER A 479 8.20 -17.24 14.04
N GLU A 480 8.39 -16.22 14.87
CA GLU A 480 8.45 -14.81 14.44
C GLU A 480 9.64 -14.51 13.50
N ARG A 481 10.62 -15.42 13.42
CA ARG A 481 11.72 -15.39 12.44
C ARG A 481 11.44 -16.25 11.20
N GLY A 482 10.34 -17.00 11.18
CA GLY A 482 9.98 -17.98 10.16
C GLY A 482 10.69 -19.33 10.35
N GLU A 483 10.07 -20.37 9.81
CA GLU A 483 10.58 -21.75 9.83
C GLU A 483 11.67 -21.94 8.78
N MET A 484 12.76 -22.62 9.14
CA MET A 484 13.87 -22.87 8.23
C MET A 484 13.46 -23.90 7.17
N LEU A 485 13.54 -23.51 5.89
CA LEU A 485 13.22 -24.37 4.76
C LEU A 485 14.45 -25.08 4.20
N ALA A 486 15.58 -24.38 4.15
CA ALA A 486 16.83 -24.88 3.58
C ALA A 486 18.02 -24.12 4.15
N SER A 487 19.17 -24.79 4.27
CA SER A 487 20.44 -24.14 4.57
C SER A 487 21.63 -24.82 3.91
N GLN A 488 22.70 -24.06 3.64
CA GLN A 488 23.99 -24.58 3.17
C GLN A 488 25.15 -23.81 3.82
N PRO A 489 26.27 -24.47 4.16
CA PRO A 489 27.47 -23.78 4.64
C PRO A 489 27.97 -22.73 3.65
N LEU A 490 28.46 -21.61 4.18
CA LEU A 490 28.98 -20.49 3.40
C LEU A 490 30.34 -20.08 3.96
N GLY A 491 31.36 -20.07 3.11
CA GLY A 491 32.68 -19.53 3.46
C GLY A 491 32.65 -18.01 3.67
N GLU A 492 33.78 -17.37 3.89
CA GLU A 492 33.85 -15.92 4.11
C GLU A 492 33.58 -15.09 2.85
N GLY A 493 33.28 -13.80 3.04
CA GLY A 493 33.20 -12.80 1.97
C GLY A 493 31.78 -12.50 1.45
N ALA A 494 31.73 -11.69 0.40
CA ALA A 494 30.49 -11.22 -0.24
C ALA A 494 29.73 -12.37 -0.92
N VAL A 495 28.41 -12.28 -0.95
CA VAL A 495 27.53 -13.22 -1.66
C VAL A 495 26.52 -12.46 -2.50
N SER A 496 26.26 -12.91 -3.72
CA SER A 496 25.09 -12.46 -4.49
C SER A 496 23.91 -13.41 -4.24
N LEU A 497 22.75 -12.85 -3.97
CA LEU A 497 21.49 -13.55 -3.73
C LEU A 497 20.54 -13.28 -4.91
N ARG A 498 19.79 -14.29 -5.34
CA ARG A 498 18.72 -14.21 -6.34
C ARG A 498 17.45 -14.85 -5.79
N LEU A 499 16.38 -14.06 -5.74
CA LEU A 499 15.02 -14.49 -5.47
C LEU A 499 14.22 -14.35 -6.77
N THR A 500 13.82 -15.47 -7.36
CA THR A 500 12.91 -15.50 -8.51
C THR A 500 11.51 -15.83 -8.02
N ILE A 501 10.52 -14.99 -8.32
CA ILE A 501 9.10 -15.23 -8.09
C ILE A 501 8.46 -15.61 -9.43
N ASN A 502 7.62 -16.63 -9.42
CA ASN A 502 6.78 -17.04 -10.54
C ASN A 502 5.39 -17.43 -9.99
N GLY A 503 4.45 -16.49 -10.09
CA GLY A 503 3.15 -16.62 -9.44
C GLY A 503 3.27 -17.00 -7.96
N GLY A 504 2.70 -18.15 -7.57
CA GLY A 504 2.74 -18.69 -6.21
C GLY A 504 4.01 -19.45 -5.84
N LYS A 505 5.09 -19.38 -6.62
CA LYS A 505 6.35 -20.10 -6.37
C LYS A 505 7.54 -19.15 -6.32
N ALA A 506 8.54 -19.50 -5.52
CA ALA A 506 9.83 -18.83 -5.49
C ALA A 506 11.00 -19.80 -5.68
N ALA A 507 12.05 -19.36 -6.37
CA ALA A 507 13.33 -20.08 -6.48
C ALA A 507 14.45 -19.23 -5.90
N LEU A 508 15.32 -19.85 -5.10
CA LEU A 508 16.37 -19.20 -4.33
C LEU A 508 17.73 -19.69 -4.79
N ALA A 509 18.55 -18.78 -5.28
CA ALA A 509 19.91 -19.08 -5.73
C ALA A 509 20.91 -18.07 -5.16
N TRP A 510 22.16 -18.51 -5.00
CA TRP A 510 23.25 -17.70 -4.48
C TRP A 510 24.55 -17.98 -5.22
N ARG A 511 25.52 -17.06 -5.14
CA ARG A 511 26.88 -17.28 -5.67
C ARG A 511 27.92 -16.45 -4.92
N THR A 512 29.12 -17.03 -4.81
CA THR A 512 30.35 -16.33 -4.37
C THR A 512 31.40 -16.25 -5.49
N SER A 513 31.19 -17.00 -6.57
CA SER A 513 31.93 -16.97 -7.83
C SER A 513 30.95 -16.70 -8.99
N GLU A 514 31.35 -16.91 -10.24
CA GLU A 514 30.50 -16.59 -11.40
C GLU A 514 29.21 -17.43 -11.47
N ALA A 515 29.29 -18.72 -11.10
CA ALA A 515 28.21 -19.69 -11.26
C ALA A 515 27.18 -19.63 -10.11
N TRP A 516 25.90 -19.59 -10.47
CA TRP A 516 24.77 -19.65 -9.54
C TRP A 516 24.58 -21.07 -8.97
N ARG A 517 24.36 -21.15 -7.66
CA ARG A 517 24.00 -22.36 -6.92
C ARG A 517 22.59 -22.25 -6.41
N THR A 518 21.78 -23.27 -6.61
CA THR A 518 20.41 -23.31 -6.11
C THR A 518 20.40 -23.74 -4.64
N LEU A 519 19.81 -22.91 -3.76
CA LEU A 519 19.46 -23.32 -2.40
C LEU A 519 18.14 -24.09 -2.40
N ALA A 520 17.11 -23.52 -3.04
CA ALA A 520 15.77 -24.09 -3.11
C ALA A 520 15.15 -23.80 -4.50
N PRO A 521 14.87 -24.83 -5.32
CA PRO A 521 14.38 -24.61 -6.69
C PRO A 521 12.89 -24.23 -6.74
N ALA A 522 12.12 -24.56 -5.70
CA ALA A 522 10.69 -24.28 -5.63
C ALA A 522 10.21 -24.21 -4.16
N VAL A 523 10.01 -22.99 -3.67
CA VAL A 523 9.35 -22.67 -2.42
C VAL A 523 7.91 -22.27 -2.72
N ASN A 524 6.92 -22.88 -2.06
CA ASN A 524 5.54 -22.42 -2.16
C ASN A 524 5.41 -21.07 -1.41
N VAL A 525 5.04 -20.02 -2.15
CA VAL A 525 4.78 -18.67 -1.62
C VAL A 525 3.34 -18.21 -1.89
N GLU A 526 2.47 -19.07 -2.44
CA GLU A 526 1.05 -18.76 -2.55
C GLU A 526 0.40 -18.36 -1.21
N PRO A 527 0.76 -18.96 -0.06
CA PRO A 527 0.24 -18.51 1.23
C PRO A 527 0.62 -17.07 1.62
N LEU A 528 1.60 -16.44 0.95
CA LEU A 528 1.91 -15.02 1.13
C LEU A 528 0.96 -14.11 0.35
N ALA A 529 -0.01 -14.65 -0.40
CA ALA A 529 -0.96 -13.84 -1.15
C ALA A 529 -1.84 -12.99 -0.23
N SER A 530 -2.25 -11.81 -0.72
CA SER A 530 -2.97 -10.83 0.10
C SER A 530 -4.27 -11.35 0.70
N VAL A 531 -4.95 -12.31 0.04
CA VAL A 531 -6.16 -12.96 0.57
C VAL A 531 -5.94 -13.69 1.89
N HIS A 532 -4.72 -14.12 2.18
CA HIS A 532 -4.35 -14.75 3.46
C HIS A 532 -3.85 -13.73 4.50
N ALA A 533 -3.62 -12.47 4.08
CA ALA A 533 -2.96 -11.41 4.83
C ALA A 533 -3.80 -10.11 4.88
N GLY A 534 -5.12 -10.25 5.09
CA GLY A 534 -6.01 -9.11 5.29
C GLY A 534 -6.37 -8.29 4.04
N LEU A 535 -6.01 -8.74 2.83
CA LEU A 535 -6.38 -8.19 1.50
C LEU A 535 -5.82 -6.81 1.11
N PHE A 536 -5.32 -6.05 2.08
CA PHE A 536 -5.12 -4.62 1.91
C PHE A 536 -3.81 -4.20 1.26
N THR A 537 -2.73 -4.96 1.53
CA THR A 537 -1.36 -4.67 1.06
C THR A 537 -0.97 -5.55 -0.13
N GLY A 538 0.33 -5.62 -0.41
CA GLY A 538 0.95 -6.52 -1.36
C GLY A 538 2.41 -6.76 -0.99
N LEU A 539 3.04 -7.73 -1.63
CA LEU A 539 4.39 -8.17 -1.32
C LEU A 539 5.40 -7.04 -1.59
N VAL A 540 6.20 -6.73 -0.58
CA VAL A 540 7.32 -5.81 -0.67
C VAL A 540 8.60 -6.60 -0.48
N VAL A 541 9.57 -6.40 -1.37
CA VAL A 541 10.81 -7.18 -1.38
C VAL A 541 12.01 -6.24 -1.27
N GLY A 542 12.97 -6.59 -0.42
CA GLY A 542 14.22 -5.84 -0.34
C GLY A 542 15.15 -6.25 0.80
N PRO A 543 16.24 -5.48 1.01
CA PRO A 543 17.22 -5.66 2.08
C PRO A 543 16.61 -5.73 3.49
N TYR A 544 17.00 -6.75 4.25
CA TYR A 544 16.58 -7.00 5.62
C TYR A 544 17.75 -7.46 6.49
N ALA A 545 17.81 -7.00 7.74
CA ALA A 545 18.75 -7.48 8.75
C ALA A 545 18.07 -7.60 10.13
N VAL A 546 18.34 -8.70 10.83
CA VAL A 546 17.86 -8.93 12.20
C VAL A 546 18.98 -9.50 13.05
N ALA A 547 19.11 -8.97 14.26
CA ALA A 547 20.08 -9.41 15.25
C ALA A 547 19.63 -10.75 15.84
N GLY A 548 20.54 -11.68 16.06
CA GLY A 548 20.31 -12.88 16.85
C GLY A 548 20.02 -12.53 18.31
N ASP A 549 19.40 -13.48 19.00
CA ASP A 549 19.07 -13.33 20.42
C ASP A 549 20.33 -13.40 21.31
#